data_AF-A0A267DHM6-F1
#
_entry.id   AF-A0A267DHM6-F1
#
_cell.length_a   1.000
_cell.length_b   1.000
_cell.length_c   1.000
_cell.angle_alpha   90.00
_cell.angle_beta   90.00
_cell.angle_gamma   90.00
#
_symmetry.space_group_name_H-M   'P 1'
#
loop_
_entity.id
_entity.type
_entity.pdbx_description
1 polymer ?
#
loop_
_entity_poly.entity_id
_entity_poly.type
_entity_poly.pdbx_seq_one_letter_code
_entity_poly.pdbx_strand_id
1 'polypeptide(L)'
;SERMQQLQQQLDSGLELLCVTGVEDRLQSGVRPTLETLRNAGVRVWMLTGDKMETACCIAKSSRLVDRSGGLFAFQPASLRSADLDKELRNMARRVEAGHSVVISGECLQAAVEQDERRFVQLACQAPAVVVCRCSPTQKAEVVRLLKDHTGKRCAAVGDGGNDVAMIQEADCGMGIAGKEGLQASLAADFSIARFQHVTRLMLVHGRRCYKNTSVLAQFIVHRGLIISTMQAAFSAVFFYVAISLFPGILMIGYATIFTMFPVFSLVLDKDVASATAEKFPELYRDLLKGRELSAKLLCIWVAISIYQGGVIMYGSIWLFQGSFLHIVSIGFTALVFTELIMVALTVRTWCWQIIVAELVSLCSYLAAVFILTQYFDRAFILTLNFLWKVSAITAVSSIPIVALKLIRYLMSPPIARKLQASVGTTAVSSIFTV
;
A
#
# COMPACT_ATOMS: atom_id res chain seq x y z
N SER A 1 14.01 56.70 -9.18
CA SER A 1 14.08 55.40 -8.47
C SER A 1 14.93 55.52 -7.20
N GLU A 2 16.21 55.89 -7.27
CA GLU A 2 17.05 56.05 -6.06
C GLU A 2 16.73 57.30 -5.22
N ARG A 3 16.43 58.43 -5.88
CA ARG A 3 16.10 59.69 -5.19
C ARG A 3 14.83 59.59 -4.34
N MET A 4 13.86 58.77 -4.76
CA MET A 4 12.67 58.47 -3.95
C MET A 4 13.01 57.62 -2.72
N GLN A 5 13.87 56.60 -2.87
CA GLN A 5 14.31 55.79 -1.72
C GLN A 5 15.06 56.61 -0.68
N GLN A 6 15.93 57.55 -1.12
CA GLN A 6 16.65 58.44 -0.22
C GLN A 6 15.71 59.40 0.53
N LEU A 7 14.75 60.01 -0.18
CA LEU A 7 13.71 60.86 0.45
C LEU A 7 12.86 60.06 1.45
N GLN A 8 12.52 58.83 1.12
CA GLN A 8 11.74 57.96 2.00
C GLN A 8 12.53 57.57 3.26
N GLN A 9 13.83 57.27 3.13
CA GLN A 9 14.71 57.05 4.29
C GLN A 9 14.83 58.26 5.22
N GLN A 10 14.82 59.48 4.66
CA GLN A 10 14.83 60.70 5.47
C GLN A 10 13.49 60.90 6.20
N LEU A 11 12.37 60.62 5.55
CA LEU A 11 11.03 60.67 6.15
C LEU A 11 10.82 59.59 7.22
N ASP A 12 11.41 58.41 7.05
CA ASP A 12 11.32 57.28 7.98
C ASP A 12 12.28 57.41 9.19
N SER A 13 13.02 58.53 9.30
CA SER A 13 13.92 58.81 10.42
C SER A 13 13.22 59.57 11.55
N GLY A 14 13.47 59.18 12.81
CA GLY A 14 12.85 59.83 13.99
C GLY A 14 11.44 59.36 14.35
N LEU A 15 10.99 58.22 13.80
CA LEU A 15 9.70 57.61 14.15
C LEU A 15 9.71 57.00 15.57
N GLU A 16 8.59 57.14 16.30
CA GLU A 16 8.36 56.50 17.59
C GLU A 16 7.55 55.20 17.40
N LEU A 17 8.00 54.10 18.01
CA LEU A 17 7.28 52.83 17.97
C LEU A 17 6.01 52.91 18.83
N LEU A 18 4.85 53.04 18.20
CA LEU A 18 3.57 53.10 18.91
C LEU A 18 3.10 51.72 19.38
N CYS A 19 3.07 50.72 18.48
CA CYS A 19 2.63 49.37 18.81
C CYS A 19 3.16 48.32 17.81
N VAL A 20 3.09 47.06 18.21
CA VAL A 20 3.33 45.89 17.34
C VAL A 20 2.01 45.15 17.17
N THR A 21 1.61 44.90 15.94
CA THR A 21 0.44 44.06 15.63
C THR A 21 0.90 42.71 15.11
N GLY A 22 0.16 41.65 15.44
CA GLY A 22 0.42 40.30 14.97
C GLY A 22 -0.82 39.75 14.28
N VAL A 23 -0.67 39.35 13.02
CA VAL A 23 -1.72 38.66 12.26
C VAL A 23 -1.33 37.18 12.18
N GLU A 24 -2.18 36.31 12.70
CA GLU A 24 -2.00 34.85 12.58
C GLU A 24 -2.75 34.35 11.35
N ASP A 25 -2.02 33.74 10.43
CA ASP A 25 -2.62 32.95 9.37
C ASP A 25 -3.13 31.61 9.93
N ARG A 26 -4.45 31.44 9.88
CA ARG A 26 -5.13 30.30 10.52
C ARG A 26 -5.06 29.07 9.63
N LEU A 27 -4.42 28.04 10.15
CA LEU A 27 -4.42 26.71 9.55
C LEU A 27 -5.83 26.11 9.54
N GLN A 28 -6.08 25.25 8.54
CA GLN A 28 -7.28 24.42 8.53
C GLN A 28 -7.37 23.55 9.80
N SER A 29 -8.60 23.17 10.16
CA SER A 29 -8.87 22.25 11.26
C SER A 29 -8.10 20.94 11.06
N GLY A 30 -7.39 20.49 12.09
CA GLY A 30 -6.74 19.17 12.10
C GLY A 30 -5.38 19.08 11.41
N VAL A 31 -4.83 20.17 10.86
CA VAL A 31 -3.51 20.13 10.18
C VAL A 31 -2.40 19.61 11.10
N ARG A 32 -2.28 20.13 12.33
CA ARG A 32 -1.22 19.71 13.27
C ARG A 32 -1.32 18.22 13.64
N PRO A 33 -2.48 17.70 14.11
CA PRO A 33 -2.64 16.26 14.35
C PRO A 33 -2.37 15.39 13.13
N THR A 34 -2.77 15.84 11.93
CA THR A 34 -2.55 15.10 10.68
C THR A 34 -1.07 14.99 10.35
N LEU A 35 -0.31 16.08 10.41
CA LEU A 35 1.14 16.05 10.17
C LEU A 35 1.88 15.18 11.18
N GLU A 36 1.51 15.28 12.46
CA GLU A 36 2.07 14.44 13.51
C GLU A 36 1.77 12.95 13.27
N THR A 37 0.53 12.63 12.90
CA THR A 37 0.10 11.27 12.59
C THR A 37 0.85 10.70 11.39
N LEU A 38 1.01 11.48 10.31
CA LEU A 38 1.77 11.08 9.12
C LEU A 38 3.24 10.83 9.47
N ARG A 39 3.85 11.67 10.30
CA ARG A 39 5.22 11.49 10.79
C ARG A 39 5.35 10.19 11.60
N ASN A 40 4.41 9.91 12.49
CA ASN A 40 4.38 8.67 13.30
C ASN A 40 4.16 7.42 12.43
N ALA A 41 3.41 7.57 11.33
CA ALA A 41 3.27 6.55 10.28
C ALA A 41 4.54 6.35 9.43
N GLY A 42 5.60 7.13 9.63
CA GLY A 42 6.85 7.06 8.89
C GLY A 42 6.82 7.79 7.54
N VAL A 43 5.82 8.62 7.28
CA VAL A 43 5.73 9.46 6.09
C VAL A 43 6.55 10.74 6.30
N ARG A 44 7.43 11.06 5.34
CA ARG A 44 8.18 12.32 5.31
C ARG A 44 7.34 13.36 4.57
N VAL A 45 7.14 14.53 5.18
CA VAL A 45 6.34 15.62 4.60
C VAL A 45 7.25 16.77 4.21
N TRP A 46 7.09 17.22 2.96
CA TRP A 46 7.74 18.40 2.40
C TRP A 46 6.67 19.45 2.12
N MET A 47 6.96 20.71 2.38
CA MET A 47 6.06 21.84 2.11
C MET A 47 6.60 22.64 0.93
N LEU A 48 5.80 22.79 -0.13
CA LEU A 48 6.16 23.57 -1.31
C LEU A 48 5.16 24.73 -1.47
N THR A 49 5.62 25.97 -1.31
CA THR A 49 4.78 27.17 -1.37
C THR A 49 5.33 28.24 -2.31
N GLY A 50 4.43 29.01 -2.92
CA GLY A 50 4.78 30.23 -3.65
C GLY A 50 5.06 31.44 -2.74
N ASP A 51 4.83 31.31 -1.43
CA ASP A 51 4.97 32.41 -0.48
C ASP A 51 6.43 32.79 -0.18
N LYS A 52 6.58 33.95 0.46
CA LYS A 52 7.87 34.41 0.99
C LYS A 52 8.37 33.49 2.10
N MET A 53 9.68 33.50 2.30
CA MET A 53 10.37 32.63 3.25
C MET A 53 9.89 32.84 4.68
N GLU A 54 9.61 34.07 5.08
CA GLU A 54 9.17 34.43 6.42
C GLU A 54 7.81 33.78 6.73
N THR A 55 6.85 33.91 5.79
CA THR A 55 5.53 33.29 5.89
C THR A 55 5.63 31.77 5.92
N ALA A 56 6.41 31.18 5.01
CA ALA A 56 6.62 29.73 4.97
C ALA A 56 7.22 29.19 6.27
N CYS A 57 8.21 29.88 6.83
CA CYS A 57 8.79 29.56 8.14
C CYS A 57 7.76 29.63 9.27
N CYS A 58 6.92 30.68 9.28
CA CYS A 58 5.85 30.84 10.25
C CYS A 58 4.83 29.70 10.17
N ILE A 59 4.38 29.34 8.95
CA ILE A 59 3.46 28.23 8.72
C ILE A 59 4.09 26.88 9.09
N ALA A 60 5.36 26.64 8.76
CA ALA A 60 6.05 25.40 9.10
C ALA A 60 6.16 25.20 10.63
N LYS A 61 6.41 26.29 11.39
CA LYS A 61 6.44 26.27 12.85
C LYS A 61 5.03 26.18 13.47
N SER A 62 4.06 26.93 12.94
CA SER A 62 2.69 26.94 13.45
C SER A 62 1.97 25.62 13.17
N SER A 63 2.28 24.95 12.07
CA SER A 63 1.73 23.63 11.70
C SER A 63 2.38 22.45 12.41
N ARG A 64 3.49 22.67 13.14
CA ARG A 64 4.33 21.62 13.74
C ARG A 64 4.98 20.69 12.71
N LEU A 65 5.07 21.11 11.45
CA LEU A 65 5.91 20.44 10.45
C LEU A 65 7.38 20.47 10.91
N VAL A 66 7.81 21.64 11.40
CA VAL A 66 9.08 21.83 12.11
C VAL A 66 8.77 21.97 13.60
N ASP A 67 9.48 21.22 14.44
CA ASP A 67 9.29 21.30 15.88
C ASP A 67 9.76 22.66 16.42
N ARG A 68 9.15 23.14 17.51
CA ARG A 68 9.48 24.46 18.09
C ARG A 68 10.91 24.53 18.65
N SER A 69 11.40 23.41 19.18
CA SER A 69 12.79 23.25 19.63
C SER A 69 13.74 22.80 18.51
N GLY A 70 13.20 22.37 17.38
CA GLY A 70 13.98 21.98 16.21
C GLY A 70 14.58 23.20 15.53
N GLY A 71 15.87 23.15 15.23
CA GLY A 71 16.51 24.21 14.46
C GLY A 71 15.97 24.25 13.03
N LEU A 72 15.79 25.46 12.49
CA LEU A 72 15.45 25.69 11.10
C LEU A 72 16.66 26.32 10.42
N PHE A 73 17.21 25.63 9.43
CA PHE A 73 18.33 26.12 8.64
C PHE A 73 17.80 26.72 7.32
N ALA A 74 18.02 28.01 7.12
CA ALA A 74 17.74 28.67 5.86
C ALA A 74 18.95 28.50 4.93
N PHE A 75 18.75 27.83 3.80
CA PHE A 75 19.75 27.69 2.75
C PHE A 75 19.78 28.99 1.95
N GLN A 76 20.74 29.86 2.25
CA GLN A 76 20.88 31.18 1.63
C GLN A 76 22.36 31.47 1.37
N PRO A 77 22.90 31.04 0.21
CA PRO A 77 24.29 31.32 -0.15
C PRO A 77 24.49 32.82 -0.36
N ALA A 78 25.69 33.32 -0.07
CA ALA A 78 26.03 34.74 -0.24
C ALA A 78 25.94 35.18 -1.72
N SER A 79 26.21 34.27 -2.64
CA SER A 79 25.96 34.43 -4.06
C SER A 79 25.61 33.08 -4.69
N LEU A 80 24.98 33.08 -5.87
CA LEU A 80 24.70 31.84 -6.63
C LEU A 80 25.94 31.32 -7.38
N ARG A 81 27.15 31.72 -6.98
CA ARG A 81 28.39 31.17 -7.53
C ARG A 81 28.64 29.78 -6.93
N SER A 82 29.23 28.90 -7.72
CA SER A 82 29.53 27.51 -7.35
C SER A 82 30.26 27.37 -6.00
N ALA A 83 31.26 28.22 -5.71
CA ALA A 83 32.02 28.17 -4.46
C ALA A 83 31.17 28.46 -3.21
N ASP A 84 30.22 29.41 -3.31
CA ASP A 84 29.32 29.77 -2.21
C ASP A 84 28.22 28.71 -2.03
N LEU A 85 27.68 28.17 -3.14
CA LEU A 85 26.75 27.04 -3.12
C LEU A 85 27.36 25.81 -2.46
N ASP A 86 28.59 25.43 -2.84
CA ASP A 86 29.32 24.31 -2.25
C ASP A 86 29.57 24.49 -0.75
N LYS A 87 29.89 25.73 -0.33
CA LYS A 87 30.05 26.07 1.08
C LYS A 87 28.73 25.91 1.82
N GLU A 88 27.63 26.34 1.23
CA GLU A 88 26.31 26.27 1.84
C GLU A 88 25.75 24.84 1.87
N LEU A 89 26.04 24.01 0.87
CA LEU A 89 25.75 22.57 0.89
C LEU A 89 26.51 21.85 2.02
N ARG A 90 27.77 22.23 2.29
CA ARG A 90 28.52 21.71 3.45
C ARG A 90 27.91 22.17 4.78
N ASN A 91 27.43 23.40 4.86
CA ASN A 91 26.74 23.92 6.04
C ASN A 91 25.42 23.18 6.27
N MET A 92 24.64 22.98 5.21
CA MET A 92 23.38 22.22 5.21
C MET A 92 23.62 20.81 5.76
N ALA A 93 24.65 20.10 5.29
CA ALA A 93 24.98 18.76 5.76
C ALA A 93 25.17 18.70 7.29
N ARG A 94 25.98 19.62 7.85
CA ARG A 94 26.21 19.71 9.30
C ARG A 94 24.93 20.01 10.09
N ARG A 95 24.06 20.86 9.54
CA ARG A 95 22.81 21.26 10.19
C ARG A 95 21.78 20.14 10.16
N VAL A 96 21.66 19.44 9.04
CA VAL A 96 20.80 18.27 8.89
C VAL A 96 21.23 17.14 9.83
N GLU A 97 22.54 16.89 9.95
CA GLU A 97 23.09 15.94 10.93
C GLU A 97 22.77 16.34 12.38
N ALA A 98 22.79 17.64 12.68
CA ALA A 98 22.31 18.19 13.95
C ALA A 98 20.77 18.24 14.08
N GLY A 99 20.03 17.56 13.20
CA GLY A 99 18.56 17.45 13.26
C GLY A 99 17.80 18.71 12.86
N HIS A 100 18.41 19.64 12.12
CA HIS A 100 17.72 20.83 11.66
C HIS A 100 16.89 20.55 10.41
N SER A 101 15.70 21.15 10.33
CA SER A 101 14.89 21.19 9.11
C SER A 101 15.43 22.24 8.15
N VAL A 102 15.17 22.09 6.85
CA VAL A 102 15.74 22.96 5.81
C VAL A 102 14.66 23.83 5.18
N VAL A 103 14.97 25.12 4.98
CA VAL A 103 14.17 26.05 4.18
C VAL A 103 15.02 26.53 3.01
N ILE A 104 14.49 26.50 1.80
CA ILE A 104 15.19 26.91 0.59
C ILE A 104 14.24 27.66 -0.35
N SER A 105 14.71 28.71 -1.01
CA SER A 105 13.92 29.40 -2.04
C SER A 105 13.97 28.63 -3.38
N GLY A 106 12.97 28.80 -4.24
CA GLY A 106 12.95 28.18 -5.58
C GLY A 106 14.21 28.48 -6.41
N GLU A 107 14.72 29.71 -6.34
CA GLU A 107 15.96 30.12 -7.02
C GLU A 107 17.19 29.38 -6.47
N CYS A 108 17.33 29.30 -5.14
CA CYS A 108 18.43 28.59 -4.50
C CYS A 108 18.33 27.07 -4.71
N LEU A 109 17.12 26.52 -4.75
CA LEU A 109 16.86 25.12 -5.06
C LEU A 109 17.37 24.78 -6.45
N GLN A 110 17.00 25.58 -7.45
CA GLN A 110 17.44 25.37 -8.83
C GLN A 110 18.96 25.44 -8.92
N ALA A 111 19.59 26.46 -8.34
CA ALA A 111 21.05 26.59 -8.34
C ALA A 111 21.75 25.42 -7.62
N ALA A 112 21.18 24.91 -6.53
CA ALA A 112 21.72 23.76 -5.81
C ALA A 112 21.60 22.45 -6.60
N VAL A 113 20.49 22.27 -7.31
CA VAL A 113 20.25 21.13 -8.21
C VAL A 113 21.20 21.16 -9.40
N GLU A 114 21.36 22.33 -10.05
CA GLU A 114 22.29 22.51 -11.18
C GLU A 114 23.76 22.28 -10.78
N GLN A 115 24.14 22.62 -9.55
CA GLN A 115 25.49 22.43 -9.02
C GLN A 115 25.78 20.95 -8.72
N ASP A 116 24.93 20.29 -7.92
CA ASP A 116 25.10 18.89 -7.53
C ASP A 116 23.76 18.28 -7.07
N GLU A 117 22.94 17.93 -8.07
CA GLU A 117 21.61 17.34 -7.90
C GLU A 117 21.61 16.17 -6.91
N ARG A 118 22.51 15.20 -7.10
CA ARG A 118 22.55 13.99 -6.28
C ARG A 118 22.85 14.30 -4.83
N ARG A 119 23.86 15.13 -4.56
CA ARG A 119 24.24 15.49 -3.20
C ARG A 119 23.16 16.32 -2.51
N PHE A 120 22.58 17.29 -3.22
CA PHE A 120 21.51 18.12 -2.67
C PHE A 120 20.32 17.26 -2.27
N VAL A 121 19.82 16.41 -3.17
CA VAL A 121 18.64 15.57 -2.91
C VAL A 121 18.90 14.58 -1.77
N GLN A 122 20.09 13.98 -1.70
CA GLN A 122 20.46 13.08 -0.60
C GLN A 122 20.46 13.80 0.75
N LEU A 123 21.04 15.00 0.83
CA LEU A 123 21.05 15.80 2.06
C LEU A 123 19.65 16.26 2.45
N ALA A 124 18.85 16.74 1.49
CA ALA A 124 17.48 17.18 1.73
C ALA A 124 16.60 16.02 2.24
N CYS A 125 16.77 14.81 1.72
CA CYS A 125 16.04 13.62 2.16
C CYS A 125 16.38 13.16 3.59
N GLN A 126 17.53 13.56 4.13
CA GLN A 126 17.93 13.28 5.51
C GLN A 126 17.34 14.28 6.51
N ALA A 127 16.95 15.48 6.05
CA ALA A 127 16.35 16.50 6.90
C ALA A 127 15.03 16.00 7.52
N PRO A 128 14.70 16.39 8.76
CA PRO A 128 13.43 16.03 9.39
C PRO A 128 12.21 16.51 8.59
N ALA A 129 12.30 17.73 8.07
CA ALA A 129 11.35 18.37 7.17
C ALA A 129 12.08 19.31 6.20
N VAL A 130 11.49 19.52 5.03
CA VAL A 130 11.98 20.46 4.01
C VAL A 130 10.85 21.40 3.61
N VAL A 131 11.15 22.68 3.57
CA VAL A 131 10.23 23.74 3.13
C VAL A 131 10.86 24.45 1.93
N VAL A 132 10.20 24.40 0.80
CA VAL A 132 10.59 25.17 -0.38
C VAL A 132 9.63 26.35 -0.52
N CYS A 133 10.18 27.56 -0.57
CA CYS A 133 9.41 28.80 -0.68
C CYS A 133 9.66 29.49 -2.02
N ARG A 134 8.77 30.41 -2.41
CA ARG A 134 8.79 31.07 -3.74
C ARG A 134 8.91 30.09 -4.91
N CYS A 135 8.25 28.93 -4.84
CA CYS A 135 8.23 27.97 -5.93
C CYS A 135 7.31 28.43 -7.06
N SER A 136 7.76 28.29 -8.30
CA SER A 136 6.85 28.26 -9.45
C SER A 136 6.07 26.92 -9.50
N PRO A 137 4.92 26.87 -10.20
CA PRO A 137 4.21 25.60 -10.43
C PRO A 137 5.09 24.51 -11.07
N THR A 138 5.98 24.89 -11.99
CA THR A 138 6.91 23.97 -12.65
C THR A 138 7.94 23.40 -11.69
N GLN A 139 8.49 24.23 -10.80
CA GLN A 139 9.45 23.80 -9.77
C GLN A 139 8.82 22.84 -8.77
N LYS A 140 7.53 23.01 -8.43
CA LYS A 140 6.84 22.06 -7.54
C LYS A 140 6.80 20.64 -8.14
N ALA A 141 6.49 20.52 -9.43
CA ALA A 141 6.51 19.24 -10.13
C ALA A 141 7.94 18.67 -10.23
N GLU A 142 8.92 19.52 -10.53
CA GLU A 142 10.33 19.12 -10.60
C GLU A 142 10.83 18.52 -9.28
N VAL A 143 10.48 19.11 -8.13
CA VAL A 143 10.82 18.54 -6.81
C VAL A 143 10.26 17.12 -6.65
N VAL A 144 9.01 16.88 -7.06
CA VAL A 144 8.41 15.54 -7.00
C VAL A 144 9.18 14.56 -7.88
N ARG A 145 9.54 14.97 -9.10
CA ARG A 145 10.33 14.15 -10.03
C ARG A 145 11.71 13.81 -9.46
N LEU A 146 12.42 14.80 -8.93
CA LEU A 146 13.72 14.63 -8.29
C LEU A 146 13.67 13.62 -7.13
N LEU A 147 12.63 13.68 -6.30
CA LEU A 147 12.44 12.75 -5.19
C LEU A 147 12.19 11.31 -5.69
N LYS A 148 11.35 11.13 -6.72
CA LYS A 148 11.09 9.82 -7.32
C LYS A 148 12.36 9.21 -7.89
N ASP A 149 13.09 9.96 -8.70
CA ASP A 149 14.27 9.49 -9.43
C ASP A 149 15.43 9.12 -8.49
N HIS A 150 15.64 9.90 -7.42
CA HIS A 150 16.78 9.68 -6.51
C HIS A 150 16.49 8.72 -5.36
N THR A 151 15.25 8.65 -4.90
CA THR A 151 14.92 7.82 -3.73
C THR A 151 14.29 6.48 -4.11
N GLY A 152 13.69 6.37 -5.31
CA GLY A 152 12.89 5.22 -5.72
C GLY A 152 11.66 4.99 -4.83
N LYS A 153 11.29 5.97 -4.00
CA LYS A 153 10.12 5.89 -3.11
C LYS A 153 8.89 6.42 -3.81
N ARG A 154 7.73 6.03 -3.27
CA ARG A 154 6.44 6.58 -3.70
C ARG A 154 6.23 7.97 -3.13
N CYS A 155 5.86 8.89 -4.00
CA CYS A 155 5.55 10.27 -3.65
C CYS A 155 4.04 10.51 -3.74
N ALA A 156 3.50 11.22 -2.76
CA ALA A 156 2.12 11.71 -2.79
C ALA A 156 2.14 13.23 -2.74
N ALA A 157 1.28 13.87 -3.53
CA ALA A 157 1.16 15.32 -3.61
C ALA A 157 -0.25 15.75 -3.18
N VAL A 158 -0.33 16.79 -2.35
CA VAL A 158 -1.60 17.37 -1.91
C VAL A 158 -1.62 18.85 -2.28
N GLY A 159 -2.67 19.32 -2.93
CA GLY A 159 -2.83 20.72 -3.32
C GLY A 159 -4.29 21.11 -3.49
N ASP A 160 -4.58 22.40 -3.48
CA ASP A 160 -5.95 22.94 -3.55
C ASP A 160 -6.16 23.85 -4.78
N GLY A 161 -5.10 24.46 -5.31
CA GLY A 161 -5.16 25.40 -6.41
C GLY A 161 -4.64 24.88 -7.75
N GLY A 162 -4.90 25.64 -8.83
CA GLY A 162 -4.36 25.37 -10.16
C GLY A 162 -2.83 25.30 -10.22
N ASN A 163 -2.16 26.03 -9.32
CA ASN A 163 -0.70 26.06 -9.19
C ASN A 163 -0.10 24.72 -8.73
N ASP A 164 -0.92 23.82 -8.19
CA ASP A 164 -0.48 22.52 -7.69
C ASP A 164 -0.78 21.38 -8.67
N VAL A 165 -1.51 21.64 -9.76
CA VAL A 165 -1.94 20.61 -10.72
C VAL A 165 -0.76 19.83 -11.29
N ALA A 166 0.31 20.52 -11.72
CA ALA A 166 1.50 19.86 -12.26
C ALA A 166 2.21 18.97 -11.22
N MET A 167 2.27 19.43 -9.95
CA MET A 167 2.83 18.66 -8.84
C MET A 167 1.98 17.42 -8.51
N ILE A 168 0.66 17.57 -8.53
CA ILE A 168 -0.32 16.50 -8.29
C ILE A 168 -0.19 15.41 -9.35
N GLN A 169 -0.10 15.79 -10.63
CA GLN A 169 0.02 14.86 -11.75
C GLN A 169 1.38 14.17 -11.81
N GLU A 170 2.45 14.80 -11.32
CA GLU A 170 3.78 14.20 -11.29
C GLU A 170 3.93 13.15 -10.16
N ALA A 171 3.12 13.21 -9.11
CA ALA A 171 3.18 12.25 -8.00
C ALA A 171 2.65 10.86 -8.37
N ASP A 172 3.04 9.82 -7.60
CA ASP A 172 2.44 8.47 -7.74
C ASP A 172 0.99 8.43 -7.23
N CYS A 173 0.62 9.39 -6.38
CA CYS A 173 -0.73 9.55 -5.85
C CYS A 173 -1.02 11.04 -5.63
N GLY A 174 -1.87 11.60 -6.47
CA GLY A 174 -2.33 12.98 -6.41
C GLY A 174 -3.59 13.12 -5.56
N MET A 175 -3.60 14.08 -4.62
CA MET A 175 -4.76 14.40 -3.78
C MET A 175 -5.12 15.89 -3.92
N GLY A 176 -6.31 16.15 -4.46
CA GLY A 176 -6.82 17.51 -4.60
C GLY A 176 -7.76 17.86 -3.46
N ILE A 177 -7.56 19.01 -2.83
CA ILE A 177 -8.50 19.55 -1.85
C ILE A 177 -9.58 20.32 -2.59
N ALA A 178 -10.84 19.97 -2.36
CA ALA A 178 -11.98 20.66 -2.94
C ALA A 178 -12.15 22.05 -2.29
N GLY A 179 -11.56 23.07 -2.91
CA GLY A 179 -11.64 24.46 -2.49
C GLY A 179 -12.95 25.14 -2.90
N LYS A 180 -13.24 26.28 -2.26
CA LYS A 180 -14.36 27.16 -2.65
C LYS A 180 -14.04 28.02 -3.87
N GLU A 181 -12.76 28.31 -4.09
CA GLU A 181 -12.27 29.25 -5.11
C GLU A 181 -12.07 28.56 -6.48
N GLY A 182 -11.99 27.24 -6.51
CA GLY A 182 -11.87 26.45 -7.74
C GLY A 182 -11.68 24.96 -7.45
N LEU A 183 -12.04 24.12 -8.43
CA LEU A 183 -11.92 22.66 -8.35
C LEU A 183 -10.79 22.12 -9.22
N GLN A 184 -9.89 22.97 -9.72
CA GLN A 184 -8.85 22.57 -10.67
C GLN A 184 -7.93 21.46 -10.12
N ALA A 185 -7.41 21.61 -8.90
CA ALA A 185 -6.60 20.58 -8.25
C ALA A 185 -7.41 19.29 -8.01
N SER A 186 -8.66 19.43 -7.57
CA SER A 186 -9.56 18.31 -7.32
C SER A 186 -9.94 17.53 -8.58
N LEU A 187 -10.05 18.19 -9.74
CA LEU A 187 -10.37 17.56 -11.02
C LEU A 187 -9.16 16.87 -11.65
N ALA A 188 -7.95 17.34 -11.33
CA ALA A 188 -6.70 16.79 -11.85
C ALA A 188 -6.08 15.70 -10.96
N ALA A 189 -6.63 15.46 -9.76
CA ALA A 189 -6.11 14.51 -8.77
C ALA A 189 -6.74 13.12 -8.87
N ASP A 190 -6.02 12.10 -8.38
CA ASP A 190 -6.56 10.74 -8.23
C ASP A 190 -7.64 10.68 -7.16
N PHE A 191 -7.47 11.46 -6.08
CA PHE A 191 -8.43 11.57 -4.99
C PHE A 191 -8.83 13.02 -4.74
N SER A 192 -10.15 13.26 -4.65
CA SER A 192 -10.71 14.52 -4.15
C SER A 192 -11.04 14.40 -2.66
N ILE A 193 -10.50 15.29 -1.83
CA ILE A 193 -10.76 15.36 -0.40
C ILE A 193 -11.28 16.73 -0.01
N ALA A 194 -12.17 16.80 0.99
CA ALA A 194 -12.74 18.09 1.41
C ALA A 194 -11.76 18.96 2.21
N ARG A 195 -10.85 18.35 2.99
CA ARG A 195 -9.91 19.04 3.90
C ARG A 195 -8.65 18.21 4.06
N PHE A 196 -7.53 18.88 4.37
CA PHE A 196 -6.23 18.23 4.56
C PHE A 196 -6.25 17.12 5.63
N GLN A 197 -7.05 17.29 6.70
CA GLN A 197 -7.14 16.29 7.77
C GLN A 197 -7.60 14.88 7.30
N HIS A 198 -8.29 14.79 6.16
CA HIS A 198 -8.77 13.52 5.63
C HIS A 198 -7.67 12.69 4.96
N VAL A 199 -6.49 13.27 4.67
CA VAL A 199 -5.31 12.55 4.19
C VAL A 199 -4.94 11.41 5.15
N THR A 200 -5.02 11.65 6.46
CA THR A 200 -4.74 10.63 7.48
C THR A 200 -5.63 9.40 7.30
N ARG A 201 -6.95 9.59 7.22
CA ARG A 201 -7.89 8.46 7.06
C ARG A 201 -7.72 7.77 5.72
N LEU A 202 -7.53 8.55 4.65
CA LEU A 202 -7.31 8.02 3.31
C LEU A 202 -6.09 7.09 3.29
N MET A 203 -4.95 7.51 3.85
CA MET A 203 -3.73 6.70 3.85
C MET A 203 -3.78 5.54 4.85
N LEU A 204 -4.04 5.85 6.14
CA LEU A 204 -3.86 4.88 7.23
C LEU A 204 -4.95 3.80 7.23
N VAL A 205 -6.16 4.13 6.78
CA VAL A 205 -7.29 3.18 6.73
C VAL A 205 -7.43 2.60 5.32
N HIS A 206 -7.70 3.44 4.32
CA HIS A 206 -8.04 2.96 2.98
C HIS A 206 -6.81 2.49 2.22
N GLY A 207 -5.71 3.26 2.24
CA GLY A 207 -4.44 2.88 1.62
C GLY A 207 -3.87 1.59 2.18
N ARG A 208 -3.84 1.45 3.51
CA ARG A 208 -3.47 0.19 4.18
C ARG A 208 -4.30 -1.00 3.72
N ARG A 209 -5.63 -0.87 3.74
CA ARG A 209 -6.54 -1.97 3.36
C ARG A 209 -6.34 -2.37 1.91
N CYS A 210 -6.29 -1.38 1.01
CA CYS A 210 -6.03 -1.63 -0.40
C CYS A 210 -4.70 -2.37 -0.60
N TYR A 211 -3.61 -1.89 0.01
CA TYR A 211 -2.30 -2.51 -0.14
C TYR A 211 -2.29 -3.96 0.38
N LYS A 212 -2.79 -4.23 1.58
CA LYS A 212 -2.77 -5.58 2.17
C LYS A 212 -3.69 -6.54 1.42
N ASN A 213 -4.91 -6.11 1.08
CA ASN A 213 -5.91 -6.99 0.47
C ASN A 213 -5.53 -7.31 -0.98
N THR A 214 -5.07 -6.32 -1.74
CA THR A 214 -4.59 -6.53 -3.11
C THR A 214 -3.34 -7.40 -3.14
N SER A 215 -2.45 -7.30 -2.15
CA SER A 215 -1.27 -8.18 -2.05
C SER A 215 -1.65 -9.65 -1.86
N VAL A 216 -2.61 -9.94 -0.98
CA VAL A 216 -3.12 -11.30 -0.76
C VAL A 216 -3.87 -11.79 -2.01
N LEU A 217 -4.75 -10.96 -2.57
CA LEU A 217 -5.48 -11.29 -3.80
C LEU A 217 -4.55 -11.68 -4.95
N ALA A 218 -3.48 -10.89 -5.18
CA ALA A 218 -2.51 -11.17 -6.23
C ALA A 218 -1.81 -12.52 -6.03
N GLN A 219 -1.45 -12.86 -4.78
CA GLN A 219 -0.84 -14.14 -4.44
C GLN A 219 -1.79 -15.31 -4.70
N PHE A 220 -3.07 -15.16 -4.37
CA PHE A 220 -4.10 -16.17 -4.67
C PHE A 220 -4.32 -16.35 -6.17
N ILE A 221 -4.36 -15.27 -6.96
CA ILE A 221 -4.51 -15.37 -8.42
C ILE A 221 -3.35 -16.16 -9.04
N VAL A 222 -2.11 -15.91 -8.60
CA VAL A 222 -0.94 -16.66 -9.07
C VAL A 222 -1.03 -18.13 -8.66
N HIS A 223 -1.37 -18.39 -7.39
CA HIS A 223 -1.53 -19.74 -6.85
C HIS A 223 -2.57 -20.56 -7.63
N ARG A 224 -3.76 -19.95 -7.85
CA ARG A 224 -4.92 -20.54 -8.51
C ARG A 224 -4.61 -20.99 -9.94
N GLY A 225 -3.77 -20.25 -10.67
CA GLY A 225 -3.31 -20.65 -12.00
C GLY A 225 -2.24 -21.74 -11.95
N LEU A 226 -1.24 -21.56 -11.07
CA LEU A 226 -0.08 -22.43 -11.00
C LEU A 226 -0.40 -23.85 -10.50
N ILE A 227 -1.38 -24.00 -9.60
CA ILE A 227 -1.81 -25.33 -9.11
C ILE A 227 -2.30 -26.21 -10.27
N ILE A 228 -3.09 -25.66 -11.20
CA ILE A 228 -3.56 -26.41 -12.38
C ILE A 228 -2.41 -26.73 -13.32
N SER A 229 -1.54 -25.76 -13.60
CA SER A 229 -0.36 -26.00 -14.42
C SER A 229 0.53 -27.10 -13.84
N THR A 230 0.69 -27.12 -12.51
CA THR A 230 1.41 -28.18 -11.80
C THR A 230 0.71 -29.53 -11.98
N MET A 231 -0.60 -29.60 -11.80
CA MET A 231 -1.36 -30.84 -11.98
C MET A 231 -1.24 -31.37 -13.41
N GLN A 232 -1.37 -30.49 -14.41
CA GLN A 232 -1.20 -30.85 -15.81
C GLN A 232 0.22 -31.35 -16.12
N ALA A 233 1.25 -30.67 -15.60
CA ALA A 233 2.63 -31.09 -15.79
C ALA A 233 2.92 -32.46 -15.14
N ALA A 234 2.43 -32.67 -13.91
CA ALA A 234 2.55 -33.94 -13.21
C ALA A 234 1.79 -35.07 -13.93
N PHE A 235 0.57 -34.79 -14.43
CA PHE A 235 -0.18 -35.72 -15.27
C PHE A 235 0.60 -36.08 -16.53
N SER A 236 1.04 -35.09 -17.32
CA SER A 236 1.81 -35.35 -18.54
C SER A 236 3.10 -36.14 -18.26
N ALA A 237 3.81 -35.86 -17.16
CA ALA A 237 5.02 -36.60 -16.80
C ALA A 237 4.74 -38.09 -16.50
N VAL A 238 3.63 -38.41 -15.82
CA VAL A 238 3.25 -39.80 -15.52
C VAL A 238 2.78 -40.54 -16.77
N PHE A 239 2.11 -39.85 -17.69
CA PHE A 239 1.59 -40.42 -18.94
C PHE A 239 2.56 -40.23 -20.12
N PHE A 240 3.87 -40.44 -19.90
CA PHE A 240 4.91 -40.43 -20.94
C PHE A 240 4.95 -39.17 -21.81
N TYR A 241 4.72 -38.00 -21.22
CA TYR A 241 4.68 -36.68 -21.88
C TYR A 241 3.64 -36.55 -22.99
N VAL A 242 2.57 -37.36 -22.94
CA VAL A 242 1.45 -37.22 -23.87
C VAL A 242 0.70 -35.91 -23.58
N ALA A 243 0.40 -35.16 -24.64
CA ALA A 243 -0.29 -33.87 -24.60
C ALA A 243 -1.82 -34.01 -24.47
N ILE A 244 -2.30 -34.83 -23.54
CA ILE A 244 -3.72 -34.91 -23.19
C ILE A 244 -4.02 -33.89 -22.10
N SER A 245 -5.09 -33.13 -22.28
CA SER A 245 -5.57 -32.20 -21.25
C SER A 245 -6.18 -32.98 -20.09
N LEU A 246 -5.71 -32.72 -18.87
CA LEU A 246 -6.24 -33.31 -17.65
C LEU A 246 -7.70 -32.90 -17.43
N PHE A 247 -7.99 -31.60 -17.59
CA PHE A 247 -9.33 -31.05 -17.38
C PHE A 247 -9.93 -30.51 -18.68
N PRO A 248 -11.12 -30.97 -19.08
CA PRO A 248 -11.86 -30.39 -20.19
C PRO A 248 -12.00 -28.86 -20.08
N GLY A 249 -11.97 -28.17 -21.23
CA GLY A 249 -11.99 -26.71 -21.29
C GLY A 249 -13.17 -26.06 -20.54
N ILE A 250 -14.34 -26.68 -20.53
CA ILE A 250 -15.51 -26.18 -19.80
C ILE A 250 -15.33 -26.22 -18.27
N LEU A 251 -14.63 -27.23 -17.74
CA LEU A 251 -14.27 -27.30 -16.32
C LEU A 251 -13.21 -26.25 -15.97
N MET A 252 -12.24 -26.05 -16.86
CA MET A 252 -11.23 -24.98 -16.71
C MET A 252 -11.86 -23.59 -16.69
N ILE A 253 -12.80 -23.33 -17.60
CA ILE A 253 -13.57 -22.08 -17.62
C ILE A 253 -14.37 -21.95 -16.32
N GLY A 254 -15.14 -22.98 -15.94
CA GLY A 254 -15.94 -22.98 -14.72
C GLY A 254 -15.10 -22.74 -13.46
N TYR A 255 -13.92 -23.37 -13.36
CA TYR A 255 -12.97 -23.13 -12.26
C TYR A 255 -12.55 -21.67 -12.20
N ALA A 256 -12.15 -21.10 -13.34
CA ALA A 256 -11.61 -19.75 -13.39
C ALA A 256 -12.65 -18.64 -13.18
N THR A 257 -13.90 -18.87 -13.60
CA THR A 257 -14.93 -17.82 -13.66
C THR A 257 -16.06 -17.98 -12.66
N ILE A 258 -16.42 -19.20 -12.27
CA ILE A 258 -17.60 -19.47 -11.44
C ILE A 258 -17.18 -20.04 -10.08
N PHE A 259 -16.50 -21.19 -10.07
CA PHE A 259 -16.35 -22.01 -8.85
C PHE A 259 -15.41 -21.40 -7.82
N THR A 260 -14.39 -20.63 -8.24
CA THR A 260 -13.38 -20.07 -7.31
C THR A 260 -13.30 -18.54 -7.35
N MET A 261 -14.10 -17.89 -8.19
CA MET A 261 -14.00 -16.46 -8.45
C MET A 261 -14.50 -15.64 -7.26
N PHE A 262 -15.74 -15.89 -6.79
CA PHE A 262 -16.34 -15.09 -5.72
C PHE A 262 -15.52 -15.09 -4.42
N PRO A 263 -15.03 -16.24 -3.90
CA PRO A 263 -14.25 -16.28 -2.67
C PRO A 263 -12.95 -15.48 -2.79
N VAL A 264 -12.19 -15.69 -3.88
CA VAL A 264 -10.92 -15.00 -4.11
C VAL A 264 -11.11 -13.49 -4.17
N PHE A 265 -12.10 -12.99 -4.93
CA PHE A 265 -12.37 -11.56 -5.00
C PHE A 265 -12.98 -10.98 -3.71
N SER A 266 -13.66 -11.79 -2.90
CA SER A 266 -14.18 -11.35 -1.60
C SER A 266 -13.08 -10.94 -0.61
N LEU A 267 -11.83 -11.39 -0.82
CA LEU A 267 -10.66 -10.99 -0.02
C LEU A 267 -10.38 -9.48 -0.08
N VAL A 268 -10.88 -8.77 -1.09
CA VAL A 268 -10.82 -7.29 -1.16
C VAL A 268 -11.61 -6.64 -0.02
N LEU A 269 -12.65 -7.31 0.48
CA LEU A 269 -13.52 -6.83 1.56
C LEU A 269 -12.99 -7.16 2.96
N ASP A 270 -11.92 -7.94 3.04
CA ASP A 270 -11.33 -8.37 4.32
C ASP A 270 -10.77 -7.17 5.10
N LYS A 271 -10.83 -7.25 6.42
CA LYS A 271 -10.38 -6.19 7.34
C LYS A 271 -9.43 -6.79 8.36
N ASP A 272 -8.17 -6.39 8.32
CA ASP A 272 -7.18 -6.83 9.31
C ASP A 272 -7.35 -6.12 10.66
N VAL A 273 -7.74 -4.84 10.64
CA VAL A 273 -8.00 -4.02 11.83
C VAL A 273 -9.21 -3.10 11.63
N ALA A 274 -9.88 -2.75 12.73
CA ALA A 274 -10.94 -1.75 12.72
C ALA A 274 -10.40 -0.37 12.30
N SER A 275 -11.24 0.44 11.64
CA SER A 275 -10.82 1.76 11.13
C SER A 275 -10.29 2.67 12.24
N ALA A 276 -10.96 2.69 13.39
CA ALA A 276 -10.56 3.50 14.55
C ALA A 276 -9.19 3.07 15.11
N THR A 277 -8.89 1.77 15.10
CA THR A 277 -7.58 1.25 15.53
C THR A 277 -6.46 1.66 14.57
N ALA A 278 -6.71 1.62 13.26
CA ALA A 278 -5.75 2.06 12.27
C ALA A 278 -5.43 3.56 12.36
N GLU A 279 -6.42 4.40 12.70
CA GLU A 279 -6.22 5.83 12.93
C GLU A 279 -5.50 6.10 14.26
N LYS A 280 -5.80 5.33 15.31
CA LYS A 280 -5.19 5.47 16.64
C LYS A 280 -3.73 5.01 16.70
N PHE A 281 -3.33 4.05 15.88
CA PHE A 281 -1.98 3.46 15.88
C PHE A 281 -1.31 3.58 14.49
N PRO A 282 -0.75 4.77 14.16
CA PRO A 282 -0.11 5.04 12.86
C PRO A 282 1.09 4.14 12.57
N GLU A 283 1.72 3.57 13.60
CA GLU A 283 2.86 2.64 13.50
C GLU A 283 2.51 1.41 12.67
N LEU A 284 1.22 1.03 12.63
CA LEU A 284 0.74 -0.04 11.75
C LEU A 284 1.07 0.26 10.29
N TYR A 285 0.92 1.51 9.85
CA TYR A 285 1.24 1.93 8.49
C TYR A 285 2.76 1.91 8.23
N ARG A 286 3.56 2.29 9.23
CA ARG A 286 5.04 2.29 9.13
C ARG A 286 5.61 0.91 8.79
N ASP A 287 4.97 -0.16 9.25
CA ASP A 287 5.38 -1.53 8.88
C ASP A 287 5.15 -1.86 7.40
N LEU A 288 4.14 -1.27 6.76
CA LEU A 288 3.84 -1.47 5.34
C LEU A 288 4.90 -0.83 4.45
N LEU A 289 5.52 0.26 4.91
CA LEU A 289 6.61 0.94 4.20
C LEU A 289 7.84 0.05 3.98
N LYS A 290 7.94 -1.09 4.69
CA LYS A 290 8.98 -2.10 4.49
C LYS A 290 8.76 -2.98 3.26
N GLY A 291 7.62 -2.87 2.57
CA GLY A 291 7.32 -3.61 1.34
C GLY A 291 7.21 -5.13 1.51
N ARG A 292 6.86 -5.61 2.71
CA ARG A 292 6.87 -7.06 3.03
C ARG A 292 5.65 -7.82 2.54
N GLU A 293 4.52 -7.14 2.35
CA GLU A 293 3.24 -7.78 1.99
C GLU A 293 3.28 -8.37 0.56
N LEU A 294 3.98 -7.69 -0.36
CA LEU A 294 4.19 -8.14 -1.74
C LEU A 294 5.69 -8.16 -2.06
N SER A 295 6.35 -9.27 -1.73
CA SER A 295 7.79 -9.46 -1.95
C SER A 295 8.08 -10.73 -2.74
N ALA A 296 9.22 -10.77 -3.44
CA ALA A 296 9.68 -11.95 -4.18
C ALA A 296 9.76 -13.19 -3.27
N LYS A 297 10.16 -13.03 -2.01
CA LYS A 297 10.18 -14.12 -1.03
C LYS A 297 8.79 -14.72 -0.81
N LEU A 298 7.76 -13.89 -0.63
CA LEU A 298 6.39 -14.38 -0.47
C LEU A 298 5.90 -15.05 -1.75
N LEU A 299 6.20 -14.47 -2.92
CA LEU A 299 5.87 -15.07 -4.21
C LEU A 299 6.46 -16.48 -4.35
N CYS A 300 7.75 -16.67 -4.03
CA CYS A 300 8.38 -17.99 -4.07
C CYS A 300 7.74 -19.00 -3.12
N ILE A 301 7.30 -18.56 -1.93
CA ILE A 301 6.57 -19.42 -0.98
C ILE A 301 5.23 -19.87 -1.60
N TRP A 302 4.47 -18.95 -2.19
CA TRP A 302 3.20 -19.29 -2.87
C TRP A 302 3.40 -20.20 -4.08
N VAL A 303 4.48 -20.00 -4.84
CA VAL A 303 4.87 -20.92 -5.93
C VAL A 303 5.13 -22.32 -5.38
N ALA A 304 5.91 -22.45 -4.31
CA ALA A 304 6.18 -23.74 -3.68
C ALA A 304 4.92 -24.41 -3.13
N ILE A 305 4.00 -23.65 -2.52
CA ILE A 305 2.70 -24.13 -2.06
C ILE A 305 1.88 -24.67 -3.25
N SER A 306 1.85 -23.94 -4.37
CA SER A 306 1.13 -24.35 -5.59
C SER A 306 1.68 -25.66 -6.16
N ILE A 307 3.00 -25.79 -6.21
CA ILE A 307 3.67 -27.01 -6.69
C ILE A 307 3.36 -28.19 -5.76
N TYR A 308 3.43 -27.97 -4.46
CA TYR A 308 3.11 -28.98 -3.46
C TYR A 308 1.65 -29.44 -3.58
N GLN A 309 0.68 -28.52 -3.54
CA GLN A 309 -0.74 -28.86 -3.60
C GLN A 309 -1.12 -29.49 -4.94
N GLY A 310 -0.64 -28.93 -6.05
CA GLY A 310 -0.90 -29.50 -7.38
C GLY A 310 -0.32 -30.91 -7.53
N GLY A 311 0.91 -31.12 -7.02
CA GLY A 311 1.54 -32.44 -7.00
C GLY A 311 0.79 -33.46 -6.14
N VAL A 312 0.41 -33.07 -4.91
CA VAL A 312 -0.36 -33.93 -3.98
C VAL A 312 -1.72 -34.28 -4.56
N ILE A 313 -2.46 -33.31 -5.10
CA ILE A 313 -3.78 -33.56 -5.68
C ILE A 313 -3.65 -34.49 -6.89
N MET A 314 -2.69 -34.24 -7.78
CA MET A 314 -2.50 -35.05 -8.97
C MET A 314 -2.05 -36.47 -8.65
N TYR A 315 -0.99 -36.62 -7.84
CA TYR A 315 -0.46 -37.92 -7.46
C TYR A 315 -1.46 -38.71 -6.61
N GLY A 316 -2.15 -38.06 -5.68
CA GLY A 316 -3.22 -38.66 -4.89
C GLY A 316 -4.39 -39.13 -5.75
N SER A 317 -4.78 -38.33 -6.75
CA SER A 317 -5.82 -38.73 -7.72
C SER A 317 -5.39 -39.93 -8.57
N ILE A 318 -4.10 -40.02 -8.91
CA ILE A 318 -3.53 -41.19 -9.61
C ILE A 318 -3.47 -42.40 -8.68
N TRP A 319 -3.04 -42.23 -7.44
CA TRP A 319 -2.86 -43.36 -6.53
C TRP A 319 -4.20 -43.96 -6.09
N LEU A 320 -5.24 -43.13 -5.97
CA LEU A 320 -6.57 -43.52 -5.50
C LEU A 320 -7.56 -43.87 -6.63
N PHE A 321 -7.17 -43.83 -7.91
CA PHE A 321 -8.09 -44.19 -9.00
C PHE A 321 -8.35 -45.70 -9.06
N GLN A 322 -9.53 -46.09 -9.54
CA GLN A 322 -9.87 -47.47 -9.87
C GLN A 322 -10.44 -47.53 -11.30
N GLY A 323 -9.56 -47.83 -12.26
CA GLY A 323 -9.91 -48.28 -13.62
C GLY A 323 -10.42 -47.25 -14.64
N SER A 324 -10.70 -45.99 -14.30
CA SER A 324 -11.25 -45.00 -15.25
C SER A 324 -10.61 -43.62 -15.16
N PHE A 325 -10.27 -43.03 -16.32
CA PHE A 325 -9.78 -41.66 -16.44
C PHE A 325 -10.79 -40.62 -15.92
N LEU A 326 -12.09 -40.85 -16.12
CA LEU A 326 -13.15 -39.97 -15.65
C LEU A 326 -13.15 -39.85 -14.12
N HIS A 327 -12.77 -40.91 -13.40
CA HIS A 327 -12.62 -40.88 -11.95
C HIS A 327 -11.43 -40.01 -11.50
N ILE A 328 -10.33 -40.01 -12.25
CA ILE A 328 -9.17 -39.12 -11.98
C ILE A 328 -9.60 -37.65 -12.11
N VAL A 329 -10.31 -37.32 -13.19
CA VAL A 329 -10.85 -35.99 -13.44
C VAL A 329 -11.80 -35.57 -12.33
N SER A 330 -12.74 -36.45 -11.96
CA SER A 330 -13.74 -36.16 -10.93
C SER A 330 -13.08 -35.93 -9.56
N ILE A 331 -12.21 -36.84 -9.11
CA ILE A 331 -11.54 -36.72 -7.80
C ILE A 331 -10.62 -35.50 -7.79
N GLY A 332 -9.77 -35.34 -8.81
CA GLY A 332 -8.77 -34.29 -8.87
C GLY A 332 -9.39 -32.89 -8.97
N PHE A 333 -10.43 -32.72 -9.78
CA PHE A 333 -11.11 -31.43 -9.93
C PHE A 333 -11.89 -31.04 -8.66
N THR A 334 -12.56 -32.01 -8.02
CA THR A 334 -13.28 -31.78 -6.76
C THR A 334 -12.31 -31.41 -5.64
N ALA A 335 -11.23 -32.16 -5.50
CA ALA A 335 -10.19 -31.89 -4.51
C ALA A 335 -9.53 -30.52 -4.75
N LEU A 336 -9.30 -30.16 -6.02
CA LEU A 336 -8.79 -28.84 -6.40
C LEU A 336 -9.72 -27.70 -5.97
N VAL A 337 -11.02 -27.77 -6.30
CA VAL A 337 -11.98 -26.74 -5.91
C VAL A 337 -12.08 -26.63 -4.39
N PHE A 338 -12.20 -27.75 -3.68
CA PHE A 338 -12.30 -27.72 -2.21
C PHE A 338 -11.02 -27.22 -1.55
N THR A 339 -9.85 -27.57 -2.07
CA THR A 339 -8.57 -27.03 -1.58
C THR A 339 -8.52 -25.52 -1.73
N GLU A 340 -8.96 -24.96 -2.86
CA GLU A 340 -9.00 -23.52 -3.06
C GLU A 340 -9.97 -22.82 -2.09
N LEU A 341 -11.20 -23.33 -1.94
CA LEU A 341 -12.19 -22.77 -0.99
C LEU A 341 -11.68 -22.81 0.46
N ILE A 342 -11.06 -23.93 0.86
CA ILE A 342 -10.46 -24.06 2.20
C ILE A 342 -9.31 -23.06 2.36
N MET A 343 -8.43 -22.93 1.37
CA MET A 343 -7.30 -21.99 1.41
C MET A 343 -7.77 -20.53 1.55
N VAL A 344 -8.83 -20.14 0.84
CA VAL A 344 -9.43 -18.80 0.98
C VAL A 344 -10.01 -18.63 2.38
N ALA A 345 -10.86 -19.55 2.82
CA ALA A 345 -11.47 -19.53 4.16
C ALA A 345 -10.44 -19.40 5.30
N LEU A 346 -9.28 -20.05 5.16
CA LEU A 346 -8.18 -20.01 6.15
C LEU A 346 -7.30 -18.74 6.06
N THR A 347 -7.46 -17.94 5.02
CA THR A 347 -6.71 -16.70 4.82
C THR A 347 -7.53 -15.48 5.27
N VAL A 348 -8.86 -15.58 5.25
CA VAL A 348 -9.75 -14.54 5.74
C VAL A 348 -9.43 -14.21 7.20
N ARG A 349 -9.08 -12.95 7.46
CA ARG A 349 -8.76 -12.48 8.83
C ARG A 349 -10.03 -12.18 9.61
N THR A 350 -10.97 -11.49 9.00
CA THR A 350 -12.27 -11.16 9.61
C THR A 350 -13.41 -11.64 8.72
N TRP A 351 -14.21 -12.56 9.24
CA TRP A 351 -15.38 -13.07 8.53
C TRP A 351 -16.48 -12.01 8.44
N CYS A 352 -16.62 -11.44 7.25
CA CYS A 352 -17.77 -10.62 6.88
C CYS A 352 -18.85 -11.50 6.24
N TRP A 353 -20.12 -11.15 6.40
CA TRP A 353 -21.24 -11.91 5.81
C TRP A 353 -21.09 -12.07 4.28
N GLN A 354 -20.51 -11.07 3.59
CA GLN A 354 -20.23 -11.09 2.15
C GLN A 354 -19.27 -12.21 1.75
N ILE A 355 -18.25 -12.46 2.58
CA ILE A 355 -17.25 -13.51 2.35
C ILE A 355 -17.92 -14.89 2.54
N ILE A 356 -18.75 -15.02 3.58
CA ILE A 356 -19.52 -16.26 3.83
C ILE A 356 -20.44 -16.57 2.64
N VAL A 357 -21.17 -15.56 2.15
CA VAL A 357 -22.05 -15.72 0.98
C VAL A 357 -21.23 -16.07 -0.26
N ALA A 358 -20.07 -15.44 -0.48
CA ALA A 358 -19.18 -15.76 -1.60
C ALA A 358 -18.71 -17.22 -1.59
N GLU A 359 -18.27 -17.73 -0.43
CA GLU A 359 -17.90 -19.13 -0.22
C GLU A 359 -19.06 -20.09 -0.50
N LEU A 360 -20.24 -19.81 0.08
CA LEU A 360 -21.42 -20.65 -0.08
C LEU A 360 -21.92 -20.66 -1.53
N VAL A 361 -21.96 -19.51 -2.20
CA VAL A 361 -22.36 -19.43 -3.62
C VAL A 361 -21.39 -20.22 -4.50
N SER A 362 -20.09 -20.11 -4.26
CA SER A 362 -19.09 -20.90 -4.97
C SER A 362 -19.27 -22.40 -4.75
N LEU A 363 -19.43 -22.84 -3.49
CA LEU A 363 -19.68 -24.24 -3.16
C LEU A 363 -20.97 -24.76 -3.83
N CYS A 364 -22.08 -24.04 -3.69
CA CYS A 364 -23.35 -24.42 -4.29
C CYS A 364 -23.29 -24.46 -5.82
N SER A 365 -22.62 -23.50 -6.45
CA SER A 365 -22.45 -23.46 -7.91
C SER A 365 -21.66 -24.66 -8.42
N TYR A 366 -20.62 -25.06 -7.68
CA TYR A 366 -19.82 -26.22 -8.02
C TYR A 366 -20.61 -27.53 -7.83
N LEU A 367 -21.30 -27.69 -6.69
CA LEU A 367 -22.16 -28.85 -6.45
C LEU A 367 -23.24 -28.98 -7.53
N ALA A 368 -23.89 -27.87 -7.91
CA ALA A 368 -24.85 -27.86 -9.01
C ALA A 368 -24.19 -28.29 -10.34
N ALA A 369 -23.00 -27.80 -10.66
CA ALA A 369 -22.28 -28.19 -11.87
C ALA A 369 -21.92 -29.68 -11.90
N VAL A 370 -21.56 -30.28 -10.75
CA VAL A 370 -21.31 -31.71 -10.64
C VAL A 370 -22.55 -32.54 -11.00
N PHE A 371 -23.76 -32.08 -10.61
CA PHE A 371 -25.00 -32.77 -10.98
C PHE A 371 -25.43 -32.50 -12.43
N ILE A 372 -25.20 -31.30 -12.97
CA ILE A 372 -25.62 -30.91 -14.32
C ILE A 372 -24.70 -31.49 -15.40
N LEU A 373 -23.38 -31.47 -15.19
CA LEU A 373 -22.38 -31.86 -16.18
C LEU A 373 -22.07 -33.36 -16.17
N THR A 374 -23.09 -34.19 -16.42
CA THR A 374 -23.00 -35.67 -16.38
C THR A 374 -22.02 -36.29 -17.35
N GLN A 375 -21.67 -35.56 -18.42
CA GLN A 375 -20.67 -35.99 -19.39
C GLN A 375 -19.23 -36.02 -18.81
N TYR A 376 -18.97 -35.29 -17.71
CA TYR A 376 -17.65 -35.22 -17.07
C TYR A 376 -17.63 -35.82 -15.67
N PHE A 377 -18.80 -36.00 -15.05
CA PHE A 377 -18.96 -36.46 -13.67
C PHE A 377 -19.89 -37.67 -13.63
N ASP A 378 -19.36 -38.81 -13.17
CA ASP A 378 -20.15 -40.01 -12.92
C ASP A 378 -20.94 -39.84 -11.60
N ARG A 379 -22.24 -39.61 -11.73
CA ARG A 379 -23.15 -39.41 -10.59
C ARG A 379 -23.17 -40.62 -9.64
N ALA A 380 -23.11 -41.83 -10.18
CA ALA A 380 -23.16 -43.03 -9.36
C ALA A 380 -21.90 -43.11 -8.49
N PHE A 381 -20.74 -42.78 -9.06
CA PHE A 381 -19.48 -42.73 -8.34
C PHE A 381 -19.41 -41.62 -7.30
N ILE A 382 -19.84 -40.40 -7.64
CA ILE A 382 -19.72 -39.21 -6.77
C ILE A 382 -20.55 -39.32 -5.49
N LEU A 383 -21.70 -40.00 -5.55
CA LEU A 383 -22.54 -40.25 -4.38
C LEU A 383 -22.00 -41.38 -3.49
N THR A 384 -20.94 -42.08 -3.88
CA THR A 384 -20.35 -43.13 -3.05
C THR A 384 -19.53 -42.55 -1.90
N LEU A 385 -19.53 -43.26 -0.77
CA LEU A 385 -18.58 -43.01 0.32
C LEU A 385 -17.14 -43.11 -0.18
N ASN A 386 -16.88 -43.93 -1.20
CA ASN A 386 -15.56 -44.09 -1.81
C ASN A 386 -15.04 -42.79 -2.43
N PHE A 387 -15.88 -42.05 -3.13
CA PHE A 387 -15.51 -40.75 -3.67
C PHE A 387 -15.26 -39.75 -2.54
N LEU A 388 -16.18 -39.68 -1.56
CA LEU A 388 -16.11 -38.71 -0.48
C LEU A 388 -14.83 -38.85 0.35
N TRP A 389 -14.44 -40.07 0.75
CA TRP A 389 -13.22 -40.25 1.56
C TRP A 389 -11.96 -39.96 0.74
N LYS A 390 -11.93 -40.32 -0.56
CA LYS A 390 -10.77 -40.05 -1.44
C LYS A 390 -10.53 -38.56 -1.60
N VAL A 391 -11.59 -37.80 -1.93
CA VAL A 391 -11.53 -36.34 -2.05
C VAL A 391 -11.14 -35.72 -0.71
N SER A 392 -11.79 -36.12 0.38
CA SER A 392 -11.49 -35.59 1.71
C SER A 392 -10.05 -35.85 2.14
N ALA A 393 -9.51 -37.05 1.88
CA ALA A 393 -8.13 -37.40 2.19
C ALA A 393 -7.14 -36.56 1.38
N ILE A 394 -7.36 -36.42 0.06
CA ILE A 394 -6.49 -35.61 -0.80
C ILE A 394 -6.52 -34.14 -0.36
N THR A 395 -7.72 -33.57 -0.18
CA THR A 395 -7.89 -32.17 0.26
C THR A 395 -7.30 -31.93 1.65
N ALA A 396 -7.41 -32.90 2.56
CA ALA A 396 -6.79 -32.82 3.89
C ALA A 396 -5.26 -32.79 3.78
N VAL A 397 -4.66 -33.69 2.99
CA VAL A 397 -3.20 -33.76 2.81
C VAL A 397 -2.68 -32.51 2.10
N SER A 398 -3.41 -31.96 1.13
CA SER A 398 -2.99 -30.73 0.45
C SER A 398 -3.08 -29.48 1.33
N SER A 399 -4.01 -29.41 2.27
CA SER A 399 -4.31 -28.17 3.00
C SER A 399 -3.77 -28.16 4.44
N ILE A 400 -3.86 -29.26 5.19
CA ILE A 400 -3.51 -29.32 6.62
C ILE A 400 -2.03 -28.94 6.88
N PRO A 401 -1.03 -29.46 6.14
CA PRO A 401 0.37 -29.12 6.41
C PRO A 401 0.66 -27.62 6.29
N ILE A 402 0.01 -26.94 5.34
CA ILE A 402 0.16 -25.50 5.15
C ILE A 402 -0.46 -24.73 6.32
N VAL A 403 -1.64 -25.16 6.78
CA VAL A 403 -2.28 -24.59 7.97
C VAL A 403 -1.43 -24.77 9.21
N ALA A 404 -0.90 -25.98 9.43
CA ALA A 404 -0.05 -26.28 10.57
C ALA A 404 1.21 -25.38 10.56
N LEU A 405 1.88 -25.25 9.42
CA LEU A 405 3.05 -24.36 9.27
C LEU A 405 2.70 -22.89 9.53
N LYS A 406 1.55 -22.43 9.03
CA LYS A 406 1.08 -21.05 9.26
C LYS A 406 0.79 -20.80 10.73
N LEU A 407 0.12 -21.75 11.41
CA LEU A 407 -0.19 -21.68 12.83
C LEU A 407 1.06 -21.68 13.71
N ILE A 408 2.03 -22.57 13.42
CA ILE A 408 3.31 -22.63 14.14
C ILE A 408 4.04 -21.29 14.03
N ARG A 409 4.14 -20.75 12.81
CA ARG A 409 4.79 -19.45 12.58
C ARG A 409 4.08 -18.31 13.32
N TYR A 410 2.76 -18.34 13.34
CA TYR A 410 1.93 -17.36 14.03
C TYR A 410 2.12 -17.41 15.56
N LEU A 411 2.24 -18.61 16.13
CA LEU A 411 2.53 -18.80 17.56
C LEU A 411 3.95 -18.35 17.94
N MET A 412 4.94 -18.67 17.11
CA MET A 412 6.35 -18.30 17.37
C MET A 412 6.64 -16.81 17.14
N SER A 413 5.92 -16.15 16.23
CA SER A 413 6.20 -14.76 15.82
C SER A 413 4.92 -13.95 15.58
N PRO A 414 4.18 -13.55 16.65
CA PRO A 414 2.90 -12.88 16.50
C PRO A 414 3.04 -11.50 15.83
N PRO A 415 2.14 -11.15 14.88
CA PRO A 415 2.14 -9.84 14.22
C PRO A 415 1.99 -8.67 15.19
N ILE A 416 2.56 -7.51 14.83
CA ILE A 416 2.51 -6.27 15.64
C ILE A 416 1.05 -5.83 15.90
N ALA A 417 0.16 -6.00 14.92
CA ALA A 417 -1.26 -5.73 15.09
C ALA A 417 -1.90 -6.54 16.23
N ARG A 418 -1.52 -7.81 16.41
CA ARG A 418 -2.01 -8.66 17.51
C ARG A 418 -1.49 -8.18 18.86
N LYS A 419 -0.22 -7.80 18.93
CA LYS A 419 0.38 -7.24 20.17
C LYS A 419 -0.34 -5.98 20.62
N LEU A 420 -0.75 -5.14 19.66
CA LEU A 420 -1.51 -3.91 19.92
C LEU A 420 -2.99 -4.18 20.25
N GLN A 421 -3.61 -5.19 19.64
CA GLN A 421 -4.98 -5.59 20.01
C GLN A 421 -5.05 -6.23 21.40
N ALA A 422 -4.03 -7.00 21.77
CA ALA A 422 -3.92 -7.60 23.10
C ALA A 422 -3.71 -6.55 24.20
N SER A 423 -3.01 -5.43 23.91
CA SER A 423 -2.81 -4.35 24.87
C SER A 423 -4.04 -3.45 25.05
N VAL A 424 -4.97 -3.42 24.09
CA VAL A 424 -6.19 -2.59 24.13
C VAL A 424 -7.35 -3.30 24.85
N GLY A 425 -7.16 -4.53 25.35
CA GLY A 425 -8.16 -5.21 26.20
C GLY A 425 -9.42 -5.67 25.46
N THR A 426 -9.44 -5.64 24.13
CA THR A 426 -10.50 -6.28 23.34
C THR A 426 -10.29 -7.80 23.34
N THR A 427 -10.82 -8.48 24.34
CA THR A 427 -11.05 -9.93 24.35
C THR A 427 -12.15 -10.27 23.35
N ALA A 428 -11.80 -10.32 22.07
CA ALA A 428 -12.63 -11.01 21.09
C ALA A 428 -12.22 -12.49 21.07
N VAL A 429 -13.04 -13.32 21.72
CA VAL A 429 -13.00 -14.80 21.69
C VAL A 429 -13.23 -15.35 20.27
N SER A 430 -13.36 -14.50 19.24
CA SER A 430 -13.40 -14.88 17.82
C SER A 430 -12.02 -15.14 17.19
N SER A 431 -10.92 -15.03 17.96
CA SER A 431 -9.55 -15.02 17.42
C SER A 431 -8.87 -16.39 17.31
N ILE A 432 -9.62 -17.49 17.26
CA ILE A 432 -9.03 -18.83 17.03
C ILE A 432 -8.77 -19.06 15.53
N PHE A 433 -9.49 -18.32 14.66
CA PHE A 433 -9.37 -18.42 13.20
C PHE A 433 -8.75 -17.18 12.54
N THR A 434 -8.24 -16.22 13.31
CA THR A 434 -7.53 -15.03 12.80
C THR A 434 -6.05 -15.39 12.56
N VAL A 435 -5.81 -16.19 11.51
CA VAL A 435 -4.50 -16.78 11.15
C VAL A 435 -3.84 -16.05 9.99
#